data_AF-A0A023FNF6-F1
#
_entry.id   AF-A0A023FNF6-F1
#
_cell.length_a   1.000
_cell.length_b   1.000
_cell.length_c   1.000
_cell.angle_alpha   90.00
_cell.angle_beta   90.00
_cell.angle_gamma   90.00
#
_symmetry.space_group_name_H-M   'P 1'
#
loop_
_entity.id
_entity.type
_entity.pdbx_description
1 polymer ?
#
loop_
_entity_poly.entity_id
_entity_poly.type
_entity_poly.pdbx_seq_one_letter_code
_entity_poly.pdbx_strand_id
1 'polypeptide(L)'
;HARERCPRAPNHPLKPGVWMPDELPYADLQCTWLICMEHIAADPAAQVLGVVLLVDYAEFTADKILSFSIGLIRRGLEYIQDCMPMRMKAVHIVRQPYAFDLFFALIKPFIKAKLAERFRFHGENFEKLHEEISPRTLPEEYGGQGPPIDHDAFWRLVDSEEEVFAKANRFGYPMKDRGRSSC
;
A
#
# COMPACT_ATOMS: atom_id res chain seq x y z
N HIS A 1 12.44 -11.82 -11.31
CA HIS A 1 11.48 -11.46 -12.37
C HIS A 1 10.25 -10.69 -11.85
N ALA A 2 9.99 -10.53 -10.55
CA ALA A 2 9.00 -9.54 -10.06
C ALA A 2 9.46 -8.09 -10.35
N ARG A 3 10.75 -7.80 -10.19
CA ARG A 3 11.44 -6.63 -10.79
C ARG A 3 11.48 -6.63 -12.33
N GLU A 4 11.09 -7.67 -13.05
CA GLU A 4 11.03 -7.63 -14.53
C GLU A 4 9.59 -7.46 -15.04
N ARG A 5 8.59 -7.83 -14.24
CA ARG A 5 7.19 -7.38 -14.44
C ARG A 5 7.00 -5.92 -14.02
N CYS A 6 7.83 -5.43 -13.09
CA CYS A 6 7.86 -4.03 -12.66
C CYS A 6 9.32 -3.57 -12.38
N PRO A 7 10.13 -3.28 -13.42
CA PRO A 7 11.54 -2.85 -13.28
C PRO A 7 11.74 -1.49 -12.62
N ARG A 8 10.64 -0.84 -12.25
CA ARG A 8 10.60 0.44 -11.55
C ARG A 8 9.66 0.39 -10.34
N ALA A 9 9.46 -0.79 -9.74
CA ALA A 9 8.77 -0.88 -8.46
C ALA A 9 9.45 0.12 -7.52
N PRO A 10 8.71 1.12 -6.99
CA PRO A 10 9.34 2.16 -6.21
C PRO A 10 10.01 1.48 -5.02
N ASN A 11 11.27 1.86 -4.75
CA ASN A 11 11.98 1.38 -3.56
C ASN A 11 11.14 1.62 -2.29
N HIS A 12 10.23 2.59 -2.32
CA HIS A 12 9.37 3.00 -1.23
C HIS A 12 7.88 2.87 -1.61
N PRO A 13 7.29 1.66 -1.59
CA PRO A 13 5.87 1.48 -1.93
C PRO A 13 4.91 2.15 -0.94
N LEU A 14 5.41 2.60 0.20
CA LEU A 14 4.69 3.36 1.24
C LEU A 14 4.99 4.86 1.22
N LYS A 15 5.70 5.37 0.20
CA LYS A 15 5.96 6.80 -0.01
C LYS A 15 5.32 7.29 -1.33
N PRO A 16 4.01 7.61 -1.38
CA PRO A 16 3.34 7.97 -2.63
C PRO A 16 3.87 9.24 -3.30
N GLY A 17 4.54 10.14 -2.58
CA GLY A 17 5.05 11.38 -3.18
C GLY A 17 6.26 11.19 -4.10
N VAL A 18 7.09 10.17 -3.85
CA VAL A 18 8.25 9.86 -4.72
C VAL A 18 7.88 9.05 -5.96
N TRP A 19 6.62 8.60 -6.09
CA TRP A 19 6.15 7.91 -7.28
C TRP A 19 6.08 8.87 -8.48
N MET A 20 6.69 8.48 -9.61
CA MET A 20 6.67 9.25 -10.85
C MET A 20 5.67 8.63 -11.84
N PRO A 21 4.50 9.27 -12.10
CA PRO A 21 3.48 8.69 -12.96
C PRO A 21 3.89 8.46 -14.42
N ASP A 22 4.80 9.30 -14.94
CA ASP A 22 5.33 9.18 -16.30
C ASP A 22 6.27 7.97 -16.46
N GLU A 23 6.86 7.51 -15.35
CA GLU A 23 7.77 6.37 -15.33
C GLU A 23 7.07 5.07 -14.97
N LEU A 24 6.09 5.12 -14.08
CA LEU A 24 5.39 3.93 -13.60
C LEU A 24 3.87 4.18 -13.61
N PRO A 25 3.11 3.51 -14.49
CA PRO A 25 1.65 3.58 -14.47
C PRO A 25 1.07 3.22 -13.10
N TYR A 26 -0.03 3.87 -12.72
CA TYR A 26 -0.68 3.60 -11.44
C TYR A 26 -1.11 2.13 -11.26
N ALA A 27 -1.46 1.44 -12.35
CA ALA A 27 -1.79 0.02 -12.31
C ALA A 27 -0.62 -0.82 -11.76
N ASP A 28 0.60 -0.53 -12.21
CA ASP A 28 1.80 -1.26 -11.77
C ASP A 28 2.18 -0.88 -10.34
N LEU A 29 2.00 0.38 -9.95
CA LEU A 29 2.13 0.82 -8.56
C LEU A 29 1.16 0.06 -7.65
N GLN A 30 -0.10 -0.09 -8.06
CA GLN A 30 -1.09 -0.82 -7.27
C GLN A 30 -0.78 -2.32 -7.21
N CYS A 31 -0.35 -2.94 -8.32
CA CYS A 31 0.10 -4.33 -8.31
C CYS A 31 1.29 -4.53 -7.36
N THR A 32 2.25 -3.61 -7.38
CA THR A 32 3.40 -3.63 -6.45
C THR A 32 2.92 -3.59 -5.00
N TRP A 33 1.97 -2.71 -4.70
CA TRP A 33 1.38 -2.60 -3.36
C TRP A 33 0.61 -3.86 -2.94
N LEU A 34 -0.11 -4.50 -3.86
CA LEU A 34 -0.82 -5.76 -3.60
C LEU A 34 0.15 -6.90 -3.28
N ILE A 35 1.26 -7.01 -4.01
CA ILE A 35 2.31 -8.01 -3.74
C ILE A 35 2.90 -7.79 -2.34
N CYS A 36 3.22 -6.55 -1.97
CA CYS A 36 3.71 -6.23 -0.63
C CYS A 36 2.71 -6.66 0.46
N MET A 37 1.41 -6.41 0.24
CA MET A 37 0.40 -6.83 1.21
C MET A 37 0.23 -8.34 1.28
N GLU A 38 0.33 -9.05 0.15
CA GLU A 38 0.26 -10.50 0.11
C GLU A 38 1.43 -11.14 0.87
N HIS A 39 2.65 -10.64 0.65
CA HIS A 39 3.84 -11.01 1.42
C HIS A 39 3.61 -10.81 2.93
N ILE A 40 3.16 -9.63 3.34
CA ILE A 40 2.89 -9.33 4.76
C ILE A 40 1.77 -10.22 5.30
N ALA A 41 0.71 -10.48 4.53
CA ALA A 41 -0.40 -11.32 4.95
C ALA A 41 -0.01 -12.81 5.08
N ALA A 42 1.07 -13.25 4.43
CA ALA A 42 1.60 -14.59 4.58
C ALA A 42 2.36 -14.80 5.91
N ASP A 43 2.84 -13.73 6.55
CA ASP A 43 3.52 -13.80 7.84
C ASP A 43 2.55 -14.23 8.97
N PRO A 44 2.79 -15.36 9.66
CA PRO A 44 1.97 -15.80 10.78
C PRO A 44 1.87 -14.76 11.91
N ALA A 45 2.93 -13.97 12.15
CA ALA A 45 2.89 -12.91 13.15
C ALA A 45 1.89 -11.82 12.78
N ALA A 46 1.87 -11.41 11.50
CA ALA A 46 0.90 -10.45 10.98
C ALA A 46 -0.54 -10.97 11.04
N GLN A 47 -0.76 -12.26 10.82
CA GLN A 47 -2.10 -12.89 10.92
C GLN A 47 -2.64 -12.87 12.36
N VAL A 48 -1.79 -13.10 13.36
CA VAL A 48 -2.18 -13.15 14.78
C VAL A 48 -2.24 -11.76 15.41
N LEU A 49 -1.18 -10.98 15.27
CA LEU A 49 -1.04 -9.67 15.91
C LEU A 49 -1.82 -8.58 15.16
N GLY A 50 -1.96 -8.72 13.84
CA GLY A 50 -2.43 -7.68 12.93
C GLY A 50 -1.28 -6.75 12.51
N VAL A 51 -1.60 -5.81 11.62
CA VAL A 51 -0.61 -4.93 10.98
C VAL A 51 -0.93 -3.47 11.21
N VAL A 52 0.10 -2.68 11.49
CA VAL A 52 0.08 -1.22 11.50
C VAL A 52 0.82 -0.75 10.26
N LEU A 53 0.18 0.09 9.44
CA LEU A 53 0.82 0.70 8.27
C LEU A 53 1.25 2.12 8.59
N LEU A 54 2.46 2.50 8.19
CA LEU A 54 2.94 3.87 8.17
C LEU A 54 3.11 4.27 6.70
N VAL A 55 2.35 5.26 6.25
CA VAL A 55 2.36 5.76 4.88
C VAL A 55 2.75 7.23 4.92
N ASP A 56 3.71 7.57 4.08
CA ASP A 56 4.41 8.83 4.15
C ASP A 56 4.20 9.62 2.87
N TYR A 57 3.49 10.73 3.00
CA TYR A 57 3.01 11.54 1.89
C TYR A 57 3.90 12.74 1.58
N ALA A 58 5.12 12.79 2.13
CA ALA A 58 6.09 13.79 1.73
C ALA A 58 6.24 13.82 0.20
N GLU A 59 6.31 15.03 -0.38
CA GLU A 59 6.40 15.28 -1.83
C GLU A 59 5.14 14.90 -2.64
N PHE A 60 4.01 14.60 -1.99
CA PHE A 60 2.76 14.35 -2.70
C PHE A 60 2.16 15.64 -3.27
N THR A 61 1.97 15.69 -4.58
CA THR A 61 1.49 16.88 -5.30
C THR A 61 0.16 16.63 -5.99
N ALA A 62 -0.58 17.71 -6.27
CA ALA A 62 -1.93 17.62 -6.83
C ALA A 62 -1.95 17.09 -8.28
N ASP A 63 -0.89 17.30 -9.06
CA ASP A 63 -0.75 16.75 -10.42
C ASP A 63 -0.81 15.22 -10.43
N LYS A 64 -0.19 14.56 -9.43
CA LYS A 64 -0.23 13.09 -9.30
C LYS A 64 -1.64 12.56 -9.12
N ILE A 65 -2.57 13.34 -8.57
CA ILE A 65 -3.97 12.95 -8.35
C ILE A 65 -4.62 12.54 -9.67
N LEU A 66 -4.30 13.23 -10.77
CA LEU A 66 -4.85 12.96 -12.10
C LEU A 66 -4.38 11.62 -12.68
N SER A 67 -3.23 11.13 -12.22
CA SER A 67 -2.66 9.86 -12.65
C SER A 67 -3.23 8.65 -11.91
N PHE A 68 -3.97 8.86 -10.81
CA PHE A 68 -4.65 7.77 -10.12
C PHE A 68 -5.87 7.30 -10.90
N SER A 69 -6.01 5.97 -11.02
CA SER A 69 -7.26 5.37 -11.47
C SER A 69 -8.18 5.14 -10.27
N ILE A 70 -9.28 5.90 -10.19
CA ILE A 70 -10.29 5.75 -9.12
C ILE A 70 -10.87 4.34 -9.10
N GLY A 71 -11.09 3.73 -10.27
CA GLY A 71 -11.59 2.35 -10.36
C GLY A 71 -10.62 1.33 -9.77
N LEU A 72 -9.32 1.55 -9.96
CA LEU A 72 -8.26 0.74 -9.38
C LEU A 72 -8.14 0.97 -7.86
N ILE A 73 -8.14 2.23 -7.39
CA ILE A 73 -8.16 2.54 -5.94
C ILE A 73 -9.33 1.84 -5.26
N ARG A 74 -10.53 1.94 -5.84
CA ARG A 74 -11.73 1.29 -5.30
C ARG A 74 -11.52 -0.22 -5.14
N ARG A 75 -11.00 -0.90 -6.15
CA ARG A 75 -10.70 -2.34 -6.08
C ARG A 75 -9.65 -2.67 -5.02
N GLY A 76 -8.61 -1.84 -4.89
CA GLY A 76 -7.61 -1.99 -3.84
C GLY A 76 -8.20 -1.83 -2.43
N LEU A 77 -9.08 -0.84 -2.24
CA LEU A 77 -9.80 -0.64 -1.00
C LEU A 77 -10.76 -1.80 -0.71
N GLU A 78 -11.49 -2.31 -1.70
CA GLU A 78 -12.32 -3.52 -1.56
C GLU A 78 -11.46 -4.72 -1.13
N TYR A 79 -10.30 -4.93 -1.77
CA TYR A 79 -9.37 -5.99 -1.39
C TYR A 79 -8.92 -5.91 0.07
N ILE A 80 -8.48 -4.74 0.54
CA ILE A 80 -8.01 -4.54 1.93
C ILE A 80 -9.10 -4.81 2.94
N GLN A 81 -10.33 -4.38 2.63
CA GLN A 81 -11.41 -4.32 3.60
C GLN A 81 -12.21 -5.63 3.67
N ASP A 82 -12.28 -6.37 2.56
CA ASP A 82 -13.18 -7.51 2.40
C ASP A 82 -12.48 -8.82 2.03
N CYS A 83 -11.32 -8.77 1.38
CA CYS A 83 -10.68 -9.97 0.83
C CYS A 83 -9.44 -10.40 1.63
N MET A 84 -8.67 -9.45 2.15
CA MET A 84 -7.41 -9.76 2.80
C MET A 84 -7.64 -10.41 4.18
N PRO A 85 -7.11 -11.63 4.44
CA PRO A 85 -7.33 -12.36 5.69
C PRO A 85 -6.42 -11.85 6.81
N MET A 86 -6.31 -10.53 6.96
CA MET A 86 -5.42 -9.89 7.92
C MET A 86 -6.13 -8.74 8.63
N ARG A 87 -5.84 -8.60 9.93
CA ARG A 87 -6.39 -7.52 10.73
C ARG A 87 -5.52 -6.27 10.62
N MET A 88 -5.98 -5.29 9.83
CA MET A 88 -5.45 -3.92 9.91
C MET A 88 -5.66 -3.37 11.33
N LYS A 89 -4.68 -2.75 11.96
CA LYS A 89 -4.79 -2.16 13.30
C LYS A 89 -4.96 -0.66 13.21
N ALA A 90 -4.06 -0.04 12.47
CA ALA A 90 -4.05 1.39 12.20
C ALA A 90 -3.34 1.66 10.87
N VAL A 91 -3.69 2.80 10.26
CA VAL A 91 -3.02 3.36 9.10
C VAL A 91 -2.58 4.77 9.46
N HIS A 92 -1.30 4.93 9.77
CA HIS A 92 -0.68 6.20 10.14
C HIS A 92 -0.24 6.92 8.87
N ILE A 93 -0.76 8.12 8.68
CA ILE A 93 -0.43 9.02 7.60
C ILE A 93 0.46 10.12 8.18
N VAL A 94 1.66 10.26 7.63
CA VAL A 94 2.64 11.28 8.02
C VAL A 94 3.00 12.17 6.84
N ARG A 95 3.46 13.39 7.14
CA ARG A 95 3.94 14.38 6.17
C ARG A 95 2.96 14.65 5.03
N GLN A 96 1.66 14.54 5.31
CA GLN A 96 0.64 14.74 4.29
C GLN A 96 0.43 16.23 3.98
N PRO A 97 0.61 16.66 2.70
CA PRO A 97 0.40 18.05 2.29
C PRO A 97 -1.09 18.32 1.97
N TYR A 98 -1.48 19.57 1.71
CA TYR A 98 -2.87 19.92 1.35
C TYR A 98 -3.43 19.14 0.15
N ALA A 99 -2.57 18.73 -0.79
CA ALA A 99 -2.98 17.88 -1.91
C ALA A 99 -3.55 16.53 -1.45
N PHE A 100 -3.09 16.02 -0.30
CA PHE A 100 -3.63 14.80 0.31
C PHE A 100 -5.11 14.95 0.68
N ASP A 101 -5.54 16.11 1.18
CA ASP A 101 -6.94 16.29 1.59
C ASP A 101 -7.90 16.15 0.40
N LEU A 102 -7.50 16.69 -0.76
CA LEU A 102 -8.23 16.52 -2.03
C LEU A 102 -8.26 15.04 -2.44
N PHE A 103 -7.10 14.37 -2.43
CA PHE A 103 -7.01 12.96 -2.74
C PHE A 103 -7.87 12.10 -1.80
N PHE A 104 -7.79 12.34 -0.49
CA PHE A 104 -8.53 11.60 0.52
C PHE A 104 -10.04 11.81 0.37
N ALA A 105 -10.49 13.03 0.07
CA ALA A 105 -11.89 13.31 -0.21
C ALA A 105 -12.43 12.52 -1.41
N LEU A 106 -11.62 12.29 -2.44
CA LEU A 106 -12.00 11.49 -3.62
C LEU A 106 -12.18 10.00 -3.27
N ILE A 107 -11.34 9.46 -2.38
CA ILE A 107 -11.33 8.02 -2.07
C ILE A 107 -12.19 7.64 -0.86
N LYS A 108 -12.45 8.59 0.04
CA LYS A 108 -13.24 8.41 1.28
C LYS A 108 -14.58 7.72 1.06
N PRO A 109 -15.36 7.99 -0.01
CA PRO A 109 -16.62 7.28 -0.27
C PRO A 109 -16.49 5.76 -0.41
N PHE A 110 -15.30 5.24 -0.72
CA PHE A 110 -15.02 3.81 -0.86
C PHE A 110 -14.45 3.18 0.42
N ILE A 111 -14.24 3.97 1.48
CA ILE A 111 -13.71 3.53 2.76
C ILE A 111 -14.88 3.21 3.70
N LYS A 112 -14.95 1.97 4.18
CA LYS A 112 -15.94 1.51 5.16
C LYS A 112 -15.62 2.08 6.53
N ALA A 113 -16.65 2.25 7.37
CA ALA A 113 -16.53 2.80 8.72
C ALA A 113 -15.40 2.15 9.54
N LYS A 114 -15.32 0.81 9.53
CA LYS A 114 -14.29 0.04 10.24
C LYS A 114 -12.86 0.40 9.83
N LEU A 115 -12.61 0.68 8.54
CA LEU A 115 -11.28 1.12 8.08
C LEU A 115 -11.11 2.62 8.32
N ALA A 116 -12.15 3.42 8.14
CA ALA A 116 -12.12 4.87 8.42
C ALA A 116 -11.68 5.16 9.86
N GLU A 117 -12.19 4.40 10.83
CA GLU A 117 -11.82 4.48 12.26
C GLU A 117 -10.35 4.12 12.56
N ARG A 118 -9.61 3.56 11.58
CA ARG A 118 -8.22 3.12 11.73
C ARG A 118 -7.22 4.11 11.16
N PHE A 119 -7.66 5.11 10.41
CA PHE A 119 -6.77 6.16 9.94
C PHE A 119 -6.34 7.07 11.09
N ARG A 120 -5.05 7.42 11.10
CA ARG A 120 -4.42 8.36 12.03
C ARG A 120 -3.61 9.35 11.21
N PHE A 121 -3.91 10.64 11.34
CA PHE A 121 -3.27 11.70 10.57
C PHE A 121 -2.35 12.51 11.48
N HIS A 122 -1.05 12.51 11.18
CA HIS A 122 -0.03 13.11 12.05
C HIS A 122 0.54 14.41 11.50
N GLY A 123 0.54 14.59 10.17
CA GLY A 123 1.21 15.71 9.54
C GLY A 123 2.71 15.64 9.82
N GLU A 124 3.32 16.75 10.21
CA GLU A 124 4.73 16.82 10.63
C GLU A 124 4.94 16.55 12.14
N ASN A 125 3.88 16.27 12.90
CA ASN A 125 4.00 16.02 14.34
C ASN A 125 4.22 14.53 14.61
N PHE A 126 5.49 14.14 14.78
CA PHE A 126 5.86 12.77 15.13
C PHE A 126 5.68 12.42 16.61
N GLU A 127 5.48 13.38 17.51
CA GLU A 127 5.19 13.07 18.92
C GLU A 127 3.89 12.27 19.05
N LYS A 128 2.84 12.66 18.29
CA LYS A 128 1.58 11.90 18.20
C LYS A 128 1.73 10.54 17.55
N LEU A 129 2.65 10.42 16.59
CA LEU A 129 3.00 9.11 16.03
C LEU A 129 3.61 8.21 17.11
N HIS A 130 4.47 8.79 17.95
CA HIS A 130 5.21 8.07 19.00
C HIS A 130 4.33 7.63 20.18
N GLU A 131 3.18 8.27 20.38
CA GLU A 131 2.15 7.81 21.34
C GLU A 131 1.54 6.45 20.92
N GLU A 132 1.49 6.16 19.62
CA GLU A 132 0.90 4.92 19.08
C GLU A 132 1.95 3.91 18.59
N ILE A 133 3.13 4.37 18.14
CA ILE A 133 4.23 3.53 17.66
C ILE A 133 5.51 3.86 18.41
N SER A 134 6.10 2.87 19.08
CA SER A 134 7.34 3.06 19.85
C SER A 134 8.48 3.64 18.97
N PRO A 135 9.12 4.76 19.37
CA PRO A 135 10.27 5.32 18.64
C PRO A 135 11.41 4.33 18.44
N ARG A 136 11.56 3.33 19.32
CA ARG A 136 12.60 2.30 19.22
C ARG A 136 12.48 1.41 17.99
N THR A 137 11.30 1.33 17.38
CA THR A 137 11.05 0.50 16.19
C THR A 137 11.06 1.31 14.90
N LEU A 138 11.03 2.64 14.99
CA LEU A 138 11.00 3.54 13.83
C LEU A 138 12.42 3.99 13.47
N PRO A 139 12.74 4.19 12.18
CA PRO A 139 13.99 4.80 11.76
C PRO A 139 14.07 6.28 12.19
N GLU A 140 15.29 6.83 12.15
CA GLU A 140 15.55 8.24 12.48
C GLU A 140 14.71 9.24 11.65
N GLU A 141 14.39 8.90 10.39
CA GLU A 141 13.57 9.77 9.52
C GLU A 141 12.15 10.02 10.03
N TYR A 142 11.65 9.19 10.95
CA TYR A 142 10.36 9.36 11.62
C TYR A 142 10.53 9.68 13.12
N GLY A 143 11.69 10.24 13.50
CA GLY A 143 12.04 10.61 14.87
C GLY A 143 12.31 9.42 15.80
N GLY A 144 12.64 8.26 15.24
CA GLY A 144 12.90 7.04 15.99
C GLY A 144 14.39 6.79 16.28
N GLN A 145 14.67 5.62 16.86
CA GLN A 145 16.01 5.12 17.23
C GLN A 145 16.29 3.72 16.64
N GLY A 146 15.36 3.22 15.82
CA GLY A 146 15.48 1.94 15.14
C GLY A 146 16.40 2.01 13.92
N PRO A 147 16.73 0.86 13.33
CA PRO A 147 17.56 0.81 12.14
C PRO A 147 16.88 1.50 10.94
N PRO A 148 17.66 2.01 9.98
CA PRO A 148 17.11 2.50 8.72
C PRO A 148 16.38 1.37 7.98
N ILE A 149 15.37 1.73 7.18
CA ILE A 149 14.61 0.75 6.41
C ILE A 149 15.49 0.21 5.27
N ASP A 150 15.80 -1.08 5.32
CA ASP A 150 16.50 -1.77 4.23
C ASP A 150 15.49 -2.25 3.17
N HIS A 151 15.21 -1.37 2.22
CA HIS A 151 14.31 -1.66 1.11
C HIS A 151 14.82 -2.77 0.19
N ASP A 152 16.13 -2.88 0.00
CA ASP A 152 16.71 -3.92 -0.84
C ASP A 152 16.59 -5.29 -0.19
N ALA A 153 16.75 -5.40 1.14
CA ALA A 153 16.48 -6.63 1.87
C ALA A 153 15.00 -7.04 1.75
N PHE A 154 14.09 -6.09 1.91
CA PHE A 154 12.66 -6.35 1.73
C PHE A 154 12.37 -6.89 0.31
N TRP A 155 12.88 -6.23 -0.73
CA TRP A 155 12.65 -6.68 -2.10
C TRP A 155 13.30 -8.03 -2.41
N ARG A 156 14.47 -8.35 -1.84
CA ARG A 156 15.07 -9.69 -1.97
C ARG A 156 14.17 -10.78 -1.38
N LEU A 157 13.49 -10.51 -0.27
CA LEU A 157 12.55 -11.46 0.33
C LEU A 157 11.32 -11.65 -0.57
N VAL A 158 10.72 -10.55 -1.04
CA VAL A 158 9.57 -10.60 -1.95
C VAL A 158 9.92 -11.32 -3.27
N ASP A 159 11.10 -11.03 -3.84
CA ASP A 159 11.59 -11.69 -5.05
C ASP A 159 11.80 -13.20 -4.82
N SER A 160 12.21 -13.62 -3.62
CA SER A 160 12.40 -15.04 -3.30
C SER A 160 11.10 -15.85 -3.26
N GLU A 161 9.95 -15.17 -3.16
CA GLU A 161 8.61 -15.76 -3.13
C GLU A 161 7.94 -15.78 -4.51
N GLU A 162 8.65 -15.39 -5.58
CA GLU A 162 8.09 -15.26 -6.93
C GLU A 162 7.33 -16.51 -7.40
N GLU A 163 7.87 -17.70 -7.15
CA GLU A 163 7.20 -18.96 -7.53
C GLU A 163 5.88 -19.18 -6.78
N VAL A 164 5.81 -18.73 -5.53
CA VAL A 164 4.60 -18.79 -4.70
C VAL A 164 3.54 -17.88 -5.30
N PHE A 165 3.88 -16.61 -5.61
CA PHE A 165 2.97 -15.68 -6.27
C PHE A 165 2.53 -16.17 -7.65
N ALA A 166 3.45 -16.71 -8.45
CA ALA A 166 3.14 -17.25 -9.78
C ALA A 166 2.17 -18.44 -9.72
N LYS A 167 2.29 -19.27 -8.68
CA LYS A 167 1.36 -20.37 -8.42
C LYS A 167 0.01 -19.86 -7.91
N ALA A 168 0.03 -18.91 -6.97
CA ALA A 168 -1.17 -18.28 -6.40
C ALA A 168 -2.06 -17.67 -7.49
N ASN A 169 -1.45 -16.97 -8.45
CA ASN A 169 -2.12 -16.35 -9.61
C ASN A 169 -2.79 -17.34 -10.57
N ARG A 170 -2.56 -18.65 -10.44
CA ARG A 170 -3.28 -19.67 -11.22
C ARG A 170 -4.62 -20.05 -10.60
N PHE A 171 -4.84 -19.73 -9.33
CA PHE A 171 -6.10 -20.00 -8.65
C PHE A 171 -7.06 -18.82 -8.82
N GLY A 172 -8.36 -19.10 -8.89
CA GLY A 172 -9.41 -18.10 -9.07
C GLY A 172 -10.56 -18.62 -9.91
N TYR A 173 -11.59 -17.79 -10.09
CA TYR A 173 -12.70 -18.14 -10.97
C TYR A 173 -12.26 -18.04 -12.44
N PRO A 174 -12.46 -19.08 -13.27
CA PRO A 174 -12.24 -18.94 -14.70
C PRO A 174 -13.13 -17.82 -15.22
N MET A 175 -12.56 -16.90 -15.99
CA MET A 175 -13.36 -15.89 -16.67
C MET A 175 -14.38 -16.61 -17.54
N LYS A 176 -15.68 -16.39 -17.29
CA LYS A 176 -16.69 -16.77 -18.27
C LYS A 176 -16.33 -16.06 -19.57
N ASP A 177 -16.11 -16.84 -20.63
CA ASP A 177 -16.09 -16.29 -21.98
C ASP A 177 -17.31 -15.38 -22.11
N ARG A 178 -17.05 -14.07 -22.27
CA ARG A 178 -18.10 -13.16 -22.71
C ARG A 178 -18.37 -13.53 -24.16
N GLY A 179 -19.16 -14.57 -24.34
CA GLY A 179 -19.68 -14.98 -25.62
C GLY A 179 -20.23 -13.75 -26.32
N ARG A 180 -19.81 -13.55 -27.56
CA ARG A 180 -20.52 -12.69 -28.51
C ARG A 180 -22.00 -13.05 -28.42
N SER A 181 -22.79 -12.21 -27.78
CA SER A 181 -24.24 -12.23 -27.94
C SER A 181 -24.51 -11.71 -29.35
N SER A 182 -24.64 -12.62 -30.31
CA SER A 182 -25.41 -12.37 -31.52
C SER A 182 -26.89 -12.43 -31.14
N CYS A 183 -27.53 -11.27 -31.08
CA CYS A 183 -28.94 -11.09 -31.40
C CYS A 183 -29.06 -9.79 -32.18
#